data_AF-A0A5K1G562-F1
#
_entry.id   AF-A0A5K1G562-F1
#
_cell.length_a   1.000
_cell.length_b   1.000
_cell.length_c   1.000
_cell.angle_alpha   90.00
_cell.angle_beta   90.00
_cell.angle_gamma   90.00
#
_symmetry.space_group_name_H-M   'P 1'
#
loop_
_entity.id
_entity.type
_entity.pdbx_description
1 polymer ?
#
loop_
_entity_poly.entity_id
_entity_poly.type
_entity_poly.pdbx_seq_one_letter_code
_entity_poly.pdbx_strand_id
1 'polypeptide(L)' 'ILASFFPSIFRGAEEQLVLLLKDDNETIKEGIVHILAKAGGSIRDQLPMLAG' A
#
# COMPACT_ATOMS: atom_id res chain seq x y z
N ILE A 1 1.33 3.74 8.82
CA ILE A 1 1.34 5.21 8.98
C ILE A 1 2.15 5.86 7.86
N LEU A 2 3.44 5.56 7.68
CA LEU A 2 4.27 6.15 6.62
C LEU A 2 3.73 5.95 5.19
N ALA A 3 3.29 4.72 4.88
CA ALA A 3 2.63 4.32 3.63
C ALA A 3 1.49 5.24 3.18
N SER A 4 0.71 5.75 4.13
CA SER A 4 -0.47 6.58 3.87
C SER A 4 -0.09 8.01 3.50
N PHE A 5 1.04 8.51 3.99
CA PHE A 5 1.52 9.87 3.72
C PHE A 5 2.47 9.94 2.53
N PHE A 6 3.19 8.86 2.25
CA PHE A 6 4.15 8.77 1.16
C PHE A 6 3.94 7.46 0.40
N PRO A 7 2.90 7.37 -0.46
CA PRO A 7 2.67 6.17 -1.28
C PRO A 7 3.88 5.81 -2.15
N SER A 8 4.69 6.81 -2.51
CA SER A 8 5.95 6.66 -3.24
C SER A 8 7.03 5.84 -2.53
N ILE A 9 6.91 5.58 -1.22
CA ILE A 9 7.85 4.72 -0.48
C ILE A 9 7.87 3.29 -1.00
N PHE A 10 6.80 2.86 -1.68
CA PHE A 10 6.70 1.55 -2.29
C PHE A 10 7.15 1.51 -3.75
N ARG A 11 7.59 2.64 -4.32
CA ARG A 11 8.07 2.67 -5.69
C ARG A 11 9.28 1.75 -5.84
N GLY A 12 9.19 0.76 -6.71
CA GLY A 12 10.20 -0.27 -6.91
C GLY A 12 10.08 -1.47 -5.97
N ALA A 13 9.09 -1.49 -5.07
CA ALA A 13 8.80 -2.61 -4.17
C ALA A 13 7.42 -3.23 -4.42
N GLU A 14 6.67 -2.76 -5.42
CA GLU A 14 5.30 -3.17 -5.69
C GLU A 14 5.22 -4.69 -5.92
N GLU A 15 6.12 -5.22 -6.74
CA GLU A 15 6.17 -6.64 -7.07
C GLU A 15 6.48 -7.51 -5.85
N GLN A 16 7.36 -7.03 -4.96
CA GLN A 16 7.73 -7.70 -3.72
C GLN A 16 6.58 -7.71 -2.72
N LEU A 17 5.84 -6.60 -2.60
CA LEU A 17 4.65 -6.53 -1.75
C LEU A 17 3.56 -7.49 -2.25
N VAL A 18 3.35 -7.57 -3.57
CA VAL A 18 2.41 -8.54 -4.14
C VAL A 18 2.88 -9.98 -3.91
N LEU A 19 4.19 -10.22 -3.92
CA LEU A 19 4.75 -11.54 -3.60
C LEU A 19 4.48 -11.94 -2.15
N LEU A 20 4.62 -11.00 -1.20
CA LEU A 20 4.36 -11.23 0.22
C LEU A 20 2.89 -11.52 0.54
N LEU A 21 1.95 -11.20 -0.35
CA LEU A 21 0.56 -11.66 -0.24
C LEU A 21 0.40 -13.17 -0.43
N LYS A 22 1.41 -13.84 -0.97
CA LYS A 22 1.43 -15.29 -1.19
C LYS A 22 2.21 -16.04 -0.11
N ASP A 23 2.66 -15.35 0.94
CA ASP A 23 3.38 -15.97 2.04
C ASP A 23 2.46 -16.93 2.82
N ASP A 24 3.02 -18.05 3.29
CA ASP A 24 2.29 -19.04 4.08
C ASP A 24 1.91 -18.49 5.47
N ASN A 25 2.62 -17.47 5.95
CA ASN A 25 2.33 -16.81 7.21
C ASN A 25 1.18 -15.81 7.07
N GLU A 26 0.02 -16.16 7.65
CA GLU A 26 -1.17 -15.32 7.67
C GLU A 26 -0.93 -13.92 8.26
N THR A 27 -0.07 -13.79 9.27
CA THR A 27 0.27 -12.49 9.87
C THR A 27 1.01 -11.59 8.89
N ILE A 28 1.90 -12.15 8.06
CA ILE A 28 2.58 -11.41 7.01
C ILE A 28 1.56 -10.92 5.98
N LYS A 29 0.69 -11.82 5.49
CA LYS A 29 -0.35 -11.46 4.51
C LYS A 29 -1.28 -10.37 5.02
N GLU A 30 -1.79 -10.50 6.25
CA GLU A 30 -2.68 -9.49 6.85
C GLU A 30 -1.99 -8.12 6.94
N GLY A 31 -0.72 -8.09 7.35
CA GLY A 31 0.07 -6.85 7.39
C GLY A 31 0.20 -6.18 6.03
N ILE A 32 0.47 -6.96 4.96
CA ILE A 32 0.58 -6.44 3.60
C ILE A 32 -0.77 -5.94 3.07
N VAL A 33 -1.85 -6.67 3.29
CA VAL A 33 -3.21 -6.23 2.91
C VAL A 33 -3.53 -4.89 3.57
N HIS A 34 -3.23 -4.74 4.87
CA HIS A 34 -3.46 -3.48 5.58
C HIS A 34 -2.66 -2.32 5.00
N ILE A 35 -1.38 -2.54 4.67
CA ILE A 35 -0.51 -1.54 4.06
C ILE A 35 -1.05 -1.09 2.70
N LEU A 36 -1.40 -2.04 1.83
CA LEU A 36 -1.90 -1.77 0.49
C LEU A 36 -3.26 -1.06 0.52
N ALA A 37 -4.19 -1.51 1.38
CA ALA A 37 -5.49 -0.88 1.55
C ALA A 37 -5.35 0.57 2.03
N LYS A 38 -4.42 0.83 2.96
CA LYS A 38 -4.15 2.18 3.47
C LYS A 38 -3.56 3.09 2.39
N ALA A 39 -2.58 2.62 1.62
CA ALA A 39 -1.97 3.38 0.53
C ALA A 39 -3.00 3.71 -0.57
N GLY A 40 -3.81 2.72 -0.98
CA GLY A 40 -4.87 2.92 -1.97
C GLY A 40 -5.97 3.89 -1.52
N GLY A 41 -6.36 3.84 -0.24
CA GLY A 41 -7.30 4.80 0.36
C GLY A 41 -6.76 6.24 0.32
N SER A 42 -5.50 6.44 0.76
CA SER A 42 -4.87 7.77 0.73
C SER A 42 -4.72 8.35 -0.67
N ILE A 43 -4.40 7.52 -1.68
CA ILE A 43 -4.38 7.96 -3.09
C ILE A 43 -5.77 8.44 -3.53
N ARG A 44 -6.84 7.70 -3.18
CA ARG A 44 -8.22 8.08 -3.51
C ARG A 44 -8.64 9.40 -2.87
N ASP A 45 -8.22 9.65 -1.64
CA ASP A 45 -8.56 10.89 -0.91
C ASP A 45 -7.77 12.10 -1.43
N GLN A 46 -6.56 11.89 -1.96
CA GLN A 46 -5.72 12.95 -2.52
C GLN A 46 -6.01 13.25 -4.00
N LEU A 47 -6.58 12.31 -4.75
CA LEU A 47 -6.94 12.44 -6.16
C LEU A 47 -7.80 13.70 -6.48
N PRO A 48 -8.84 14.04 -5.69
CA PRO A 48 -9.61 15.26 -5.90
C PRO A 48 -8.78 16.55 -5.77
N MET A 49 -7.71 16.55 -4.95
CA MET A 49 -6.83 17.71 -4.78
C MET A 49 -5.84 17.88 -5.93
N LEU A 50 -5.56 16.82 -6.68
CA LEU A 50 -4.66 16.83 -7.84
C LEU A 50 -5.37 17.21 -9.15
N ALA A 51 -6.70 17.17 -9.18
CA ALA A 51 -7.52 17.38 -10.37
C ALA A 51 -8.08 18.81 -10.52
N GLY A 52 -7.78 19.72 -9.58
CA GLY A 52 -8.17 21.13 -9.61
C GLY A 52 -6.96 22.04 -9.79
#